data_AF-A0A9C8WQP7-F1
#
_entry.id   AF-A0A9C8WQP7-F1
#
_cell.length_a   1.000
_cell.length_b   1.000
_cell.length_c   1.000
_cell.angle_alpha   90.00
_cell.angle_beta   90.00
_cell.angle_gamma   90.00
#
_symmetry.space_group_name_H-M   'P 1'
#
loop_
_entity.id
_entity.type
_entity.pdbx_description
1 polymer ?
#
loop_
_entity_poly.entity_id
_entity_poly.type
_entity_poly.pdbx_seq_one_letter_code
_entity_poly.pdbx_strand_id
1 'polypeptide(L)'
;MFKCTIIHRSIVIAAMLAGLLSVCIFAATVGATVTQEKNAARAMREKWGIEVTSLRMAVAGHMVDFRYRVLDPGKAETLFVRSNKPYLIDQASQKVLAVPNLGKVGPLRTSNKPQQGRIYWMFFGNGGGLVHPGSKITVIIGDFRVENLVVQ
;
A
#
# COMPACT_ATOMS: atom_id res chain seq x y z
N MET A 1 3.07 62.88 -11.60
CA MET A 1 3.35 62.32 -10.25
C MET A 1 2.43 61.13 -9.90
N PHE A 2 2.12 60.22 -10.84
CA PHE A 2 1.11 59.14 -10.62
C PHE A 2 1.57 57.70 -10.98
N LYS A 3 2.87 57.49 -11.28
CA LYS A 3 3.35 56.21 -11.85
C LYS A 3 3.88 55.19 -10.83
N CYS A 4 3.94 55.51 -9.53
CA CYS A 4 4.62 54.66 -8.54
C CYS A 4 3.68 53.71 -7.74
N THR A 5 2.42 54.10 -7.48
CA THR A 5 1.51 53.30 -6.62
C THR A 5 0.90 52.07 -7.33
N ILE A 6 0.85 52.07 -8.67
CA ILE A 6 0.24 50.99 -9.47
C ILE A 6 1.10 49.72 -9.47
N ILE A 7 2.42 49.86 -9.41
CA ILE A 7 3.36 48.73 -9.53
C ILE A 7 3.32 47.84 -8.28
N HIS A 8 3.16 48.45 -7.09
CA HIS A 8 3.11 47.71 -5.82
C HIS A 8 1.82 46.89 -5.65
N ARG A 9 0.67 47.37 -6.14
CA ARG A 9 -0.61 46.64 -6.04
C ARG A 9 -0.64 45.42 -6.98
N SER A 10 -0.02 45.51 -8.15
CA SER A 10 0.04 44.41 -9.13
C SER A 10 0.90 43.23 -8.66
N ILE A 11 1.99 43.50 -7.92
CA ILE A 11 2.89 42.45 -7.41
C ILE A 11 2.22 41.64 -6.29
N VAL A 12 1.46 42.30 -5.41
CA VAL A 12 0.77 41.62 -4.29
C VAL A 12 -0.37 40.72 -4.80
N ILE A 13 -1.10 41.15 -5.83
CA ILE A 13 -2.18 40.36 -6.45
C ILE A 13 -1.61 39.11 -7.14
N ALA A 14 -0.48 39.23 -7.85
CA ALA A 14 0.18 38.09 -8.49
C ALA A 14 0.68 37.04 -7.47
N ALA A 15 1.20 37.48 -6.32
CA ALA A 15 1.65 36.58 -5.26
C ALA A 15 0.49 35.83 -4.56
N MET A 16 -0.66 36.48 -4.37
CA MET A 16 -1.85 35.82 -3.81
C MET A 16 -2.50 34.83 -4.80
N LEU A 17 -2.51 35.14 -6.11
CA LEU A 17 -2.98 34.24 -7.15
C LEU A 17 -2.10 32.99 -7.30
N ALA A 18 -0.77 33.13 -7.19
CA ALA A 18 0.14 31.99 -7.19
C ALA A 18 -0.04 31.10 -5.94
N GLY A 19 -0.29 31.72 -4.77
CA GLY A 19 -0.60 31.01 -3.53
C GLY A 19 -1.92 30.22 -3.60
N LEU A 20 -2.99 30.82 -4.13
CA LEU A 20 -4.27 30.12 -4.33
C LEU A 20 -4.17 28.98 -5.35
N LEU A 21 -3.43 29.20 -6.45
CA LEU A 21 -3.30 28.17 -7.50
C LEU A 21 -2.53 26.95 -6.99
N SER A 22 -1.49 27.15 -6.17
CA SER A 22 -0.73 26.06 -5.55
C SER A 22 -1.56 25.23 -4.56
N VAL A 23 -2.42 25.89 -3.76
CA VAL A 23 -3.31 25.21 -2.80
C VAL A 23 -4.39 24.38 -3.52
N CYS A 24 -4.96 24.88 -4.62
CA CYS A 24 -5.96 24.14 -5.39
C CYS A 24 -5.41 22.86 -6.04
N ILE A 25 -4.16 22.90 -6.53
CA ILE A 25 -3.49 21.73 -7.12
C ILE A 25 -3.21 20.65 -6.05
N PHE A 26 -2.83 21.07 -4.84
CA PHE A 26 -2.61 20.14 -3.73
C PHE A 26 -3.91 19.48 -3.25
N ALA A 27 -5.00 20.23 -3.16
CA ALA A 27 -6.31 19.67 -2.77
C ALA A 27 -6.86 18.65 -3.80
N ALA A 28 -6.71 18.92 -5.09
CA ALA A 28 -7.15 18.01 -6.15
C ALA A 28 -6.37 16.68 -6.16
N THR A 29 -5.05 16.74 -5.95
CA THR A 29 -4.19 15.55 -5.91
C THR A 29 -4.46 14.67 -4.68
N VAL A 30 -4.71 15.27 -3.52
CA VAL A 30 -5.10 14.52 -2.30
C VAL A 30 -6.50 13.89 -2.45
N GLY A 31 -7.47 14.59 -3.04
CA GLY A 31 -8.82 14.04 -3.24
C GLY A 31 -8.86 12.82 -4.16
N ALA A 32 -8.02 12.81 -5.21
CA ALA A 32 -7.92 11.71 -6.15
C ALA A 32 -7.31 10.44 -5.51
N THR A 33 -6.26 10.58 -4.69
CA THR A 33 -5.59 9.43 -4.05
C THR A 33 -6.47 8.76 -3.00
N VAL A 34 -7.20 9.53 -2.18
CA VAL A 34 -8.12 8.99 -1.16
C VAL A 34 -9.26 8.20 -1.81
N THR A 35 -9.80 8.68 -2.92
CA THR A 35 -10.87 7.99 -3.65
C THR A 35 -10.37 6.67 -4.25
N GLN A 36 -9.14 6.66 -4.78
CA GLN A 36 -8.52 5.46 -5.33
C GLN A 36 -8.27 4.40 -4.25
N GLU A 37 -7.75 4.78 -3.08
CA GLU A 37 -7.50 3.86 -1.97
C GLU A 37 -8.81 3.23 -1.45
N LYS A 38 -9.86 4.05 -1.27
CA LYS A 38 -11.18 3.57 -0.85
C LYS A 38 -11.78 2.59 -1.85
N ASN A 39 -11.65 2.87 -3.14
CA ASN A 39 -12.13 1.98 -4.20
C ASN A 39 -11.34 0.66 -4.24
N ALA A 40 -10.02 0.71 -4.07
CA ALA A 40 -9.18 -0.48 -3.99
C ALA A 40 -9.53 -1.33 -2.75
N ALA A 41 -9.71 -0.70 -1.60
CA ALA A 41 -10.15 -1.36 -0.37
C ALA A 41 -11.51 -2.02 -0.56
N ARG A 42 -12.48 -1.33 -1.17
CA ARG A 42 -13.80 -1.92 -1.47
C ARG A 42 -13.67 -3.11 -2.43
N ALA A 43 -12.92 -2.97 -3.51
CA ALA A 43 -12.70 -4.05 -4.48
C ALA A 43 -12.06 -5.28 -3.83
N MET A 44 -11.13 -5.10 -2.90
CA MET A 44 -10.55 -6.21 -2.13
C MET A 44 -11.59 -6.94 -1.28
N ARG A 45 -12.42 -6.19 -0.54
CA ARG A 45 -13.48 -6.76 0.30
C ARG A 45 -14.49 -7.54 -0.54
N GLU A 46 -14.92 -6.97 -1.66
CA GLU A 46 -15.94 -7.54 -2.53
C GLU A 46 -15.45 -8.76 -3.29
N LYS A 47 -14.26 -8.70 -3.89
CA LYS A 47 -13.70 -9.76 -4.73
C LYS A 47 -13.05 -10.88 -3.93
N TRP A 48 -12.25 -10.52 -2.92
CA TRP A 48 -11.37 -11.47 -2.23
C TRP A 48 -11.82 -11.78 -0.81
N GLY A 49 -12.81 -11.06 -0.27
CA GLY A 49 -13.32 -11.32 1.07
C GLY A 49 -12.28 -11.04 2.16
N ILE A 50 -11.33 -10.13 1.92
CA ILE A 50 -10.32 -9.74 2.89
C ILE A 50 -10.22 -8.22 3.04
N GLU A 51 -9.65 -7.81 4.16
CA GLU A 51 -9.30 -6.42 4.47
C GLU A 51 -7.84 -6.38 4.93
N VAL A 52 -7.01 -5.58 4.28
CA VAL A 52 -5.64 -5.35 4.74
C VAL A 52 -5.70 -4.52 6.02
N THR A 53 -5.12 -5.05 7.10
CA THR A 53 -5.14 -4.43 8.43
C THR A 53 -3.84 -3.72 8.77
N SER A 54 -2.71 -4.21 8.25
CA SER A 54 -1.40 -3.61 8.46
C SER A 54 -0.41 -4.08 7.40
N LEU A 55 0.44 -3.17 6.94
CA LEU A 55 1.59 -3.45 6.11
C LEU A 55 2.75 -2.59 6.64
N ARG A 56 3.75 -3.21 7.25
CA ARG A 56 4.81 -2.48 7.98
C ARG A 56 6.15 -3.19 7.94
N MET A 57 7.20 -2.46 8.28
CA MET A 57 8.51 -3.06 8.53
C MET A 57 8.50 -3.90 9.81
N ALA A 58 9.25 -5.00 9.78
CA ALA A 58 9.44 -5.92 10.90
C ALA A 58 10.88 -6.42 10.94
N VAL A 59 11.25 -7.07 12.04
CA VAL A 59 12.57 -7.71 12.24
C VAL A 59 13.71 -6.74 11.90
N ALA A 60 13.73 -5.57 12.55
CA ALA A 60 14.71 -4.51 12.31
C ALA A 60 14.86 -4.07 10.84
N GLY A 61 13.78 -4.16 10.05
CA GLY A 61 13.77 -3.78 8.63
C GLY A 61 14.11 -4.92 7.67
N HIS A 62 14.47 -6.10 8.18
CA HIS A 62 14.79 -7.27 7.34
C HIS A 62 13.56 -8.01 6.82
N MET A 63 12.35 -7.64 7.27
CA MET A 63 11.12 -8.23 6.79
C MET A 63 10.00 -7.20 6.67
N VAL A 64 9.02 -7.52 5.84
CA VAL A 64 7.74 -6.80 5.73
C VAL A 64 6.65 -7.70 6.32
N ASP A 65 5.92 -7.20 7.33
CA ASP A 65 4.77 -7.84 7.99
C ASP A 65 3.49 -7.42 7.27
N PHE A 66 2.88 -8.35 6.52
CA PHE A 66 1.61 -8.16 5.85
C PHE A 66 0.49 -8.86 6.63
N ARG A 67 -0.46 -8.06 7.14
CA ARG A 67 -1.59 -8.56 7.92
C ARG A 67 -2.92 -8.22 7.28
N TYR A 68 -3.81 -9.20 7.25
CA TYR A 68 -5.14 -9.04 6.69
C TYR A 68 -6.18 -9.81 7.51
N ARG A 69 -7.39 -9.26 7.58
CA ARG A 69 -8.57 -9.87 8.18
C ARG A 69 -9.37 -10.58 7.11
N VAL A 70 -9.83 -11.80 7.40
CA VAL A 70 -10.81 -12.50 6.55
C VAL A 70 -12.22 -12.00 6.89
N LEU A 71 -12.94 -11.53 5.88
CA LEU A 71 -14.32 -11.08 5.95
C LEU A 71 -15.29 -12.15 5.42
N ASP A 72 -14.89 -12.85 4.37
CA ASP A 72 -15.62 -13.94 3.73
C ASP A 72 -14.64 -15.11 3.49
N PRO A 73 -14.75 -16.21 4.26
CA PRO A 73 -13.85 -17.35 4.13
C PRO A 73 -13.87 -17.98 2.73
N GLY A 74 -15.03 -18.07 2.09
CA GLY A 74 -15.19 -18.74 0.79
C GLY A 74 -14.45 -18.00 -0.32
N LYS A 75 -14.54 -16.66 -0.32
CA LYS A 75 -13.76 -15.82 -1.26
C LYS A 75 -12.25 -15.86 -0.97
N ALA A 76 -11.89 -15.94 0.30
CA ALA A 76 -10.50 -15.90 0.74
C ALA A 76 -9.75 -17.23 0.54
N GLU A 77 -10.43 -18.36 0.27
CA GLU A 77 -9.81 -19.69 0.17
C GLU A 77 -8.59 -19.73 -0.77
N THR A 78 -8.65 -18.99 -1.88
CA THR A 78 -7.58 -18.93 -2.90
C THR A 78 -6.25 -18.39 -2.35
N LEU A 79 -6.28 -17.54 -1.31
CA LEU A 79 -5.08 -17.02 -0.65
C LEU A 79 -4.41 -18.05 0.27
N PHE A 80 -5.13 -19.08 0.69
CA PHE A 80 -4.65 -20.10 1.64
C PHE A 80 -4.14 -21.37 0.96
N VAL A 81 -4.27 -21.48 -0.36
CA VAL A 81 -3.76 -22.60 -1.15
C VAL A 81 -2.23 -22.70 -1.00
N ARG A 82 -1.73 -23.88 -0.62
CA ARG A 82 -0.30 -24.11 -0.36
C ARG A 82 0.58 -23.99 -1.61
N SER A 83 0.06 -24.35 -2.78
CA SER A 83 0.79 -24.25 -4.05
C SER A 83 0.98 -22.81 -4.52
N ASN A 84 0.08 -21.89 -4.13
CA ASN A 84 0.21 -20.47 -4.45
C ASN A 84 1.36 -19.88 -3.63
N LYS A 85 2.49 -19.53 -4.28
CA LYS A 85 3.66 -18.94 -3.63
C LYS A 85 3.51 -17.42 -3.59
N PRO A 86 3.27 -16.81 -2.41
CA PRO A 86 3.12 -15.37 -2.29
C PRO A 86 4.43 -14.67 -2.57
N TYR A 87 4.34 -13.51 -3.19
CA TYR A 87 5.48 -12.60 -3.33
C TYR A 87 5.02 -11.16 -3.35
N LEU A 88 5.96 -10.28 -3.04
CA LEU A 88 5.81 -8.84 -3.04
C LEU A 88 6.72 -8.27 -4.11
N ILE A 89 6.26 -7.27 -4.84
CA ILE A 89 7.06 -6.48 -5.79
C ILE A 89 7.23 -5.09 -5.21
N ASP A 90 8.46 -4.63 -5.06
CA ASP A 90 8.73 -3.21 -4.84
C ASP A 90 8.51 -2.46 -6.16
N GLN A 91 7.56 -1.52 -6.19
CA GLN A 91 7.18 -0.87 -7.45
C GLN A 91 8.28 0.04 -8.02
N ALA A 92 9.16 0.57 -7.18
CA ALA A 92 10.23 1.45 -7.63
C ALA A 92 11.33 0.67 -8.37
N SER A 93 11.79 -0.44 -7.78
CA SER A 93 12.88 -1.25 -8.34
C SER A 93 12.42 -2.44 -9.18
N GLN A 94 11.13 -2.78 -9.14
CA GLN A 94 10.54 -3.98 -9.73
C GLN A 94 11.12 -5.31 -9.21
N LYS A 95 11.89 -5.27 -8.11
CA LYS A 95 12.45 -6.48 -7.51
C LYS A 95 11.37 -7.23 -6.71
N VAL A 96 11.53 -8.55 -6.70
CA VAL A 96 10.61 -9.48 -6.06
C VAL A 96 11.15 -9.92 -4.71
N LEU A 97 10.31 -9.85 -3.68
CA LEU A 97 10.57 -10.30 -2.32
C LEU A 97 9.65 -11.48 -2.02
N ALA A 98 10.24 -12.63 -1.72
CA ALA A 98 9.52 -13.87 -1.45
C ALA A 98 9.22 -14.05 0.04
N VAL A 99 8.28 -14.95 0.35
CA VAL A 99 8.08 -15.44 1.71
C VAL A 99 9.30 -16.30 2.11
N PRO A 100 10.03 -15.95 3.19
CA PRO A 100 11.15 -16.75 3.65
C PRO A 100 10.69 -18.15 4.07
N ASN A 101 11.49 -19.16 3.74
CA ASN A 101 11.28 -20.54 4.16
C ASN A 101 12.41 -20.96 5.10
N LEU A 102 12.08 -21.15 6.38
CA LEU A 102 13.04 -21.54 7.40
C LEU A 102 13.05 -23.06 7.56
N GLY A 103 14.22 -23.68 7.66
CA GLY A 103 14.37 -25.14 7.58
C GLY A 103 13.45 -25.95 8.52
N LYS A 104 13.25 -25.52 9.78
CA LYS A 104 12.40 -26.21 10.76
C LYS A 104 10.97 -25.66 10.87
N VAL A 105 10.74 -24.40 10.52
CA VAL A 105 9.45 -23.71 10.71
C VAL A 105 8.61 -23.73 9.43
N GLY A 106 9.24 -23.89 8.27
CA GLY A 106 8.60 -23.78 6.97
C GLY A 106 8.45 -22.33 6.50
N PRO A 107 7.58 -22.07 5.51
CA PRO A 107 7.34 -20.73 5.00
C PRO A 107 6.63 -19.86 6.03
N LEU A 108 7.07 -18.61 6.18
CA LEU A 108 6.52 -17.66 7.14
C LEU A 108 5.17 -17.07 6.69
N ARG A 109 4.16 -17.94 6.61
CA ARG A 109 2.76 -17.63 6.28
C ARG A 109 1.82 -18.65 6.89
N THR A 110 0.55 -18.30 6.97
CA THR A 110 -0.51 -19.28 7.29
C THR A 110 -1.04 -19.98 6.03
N SER A 111 -1.40 -21.26 6.13
CA SER A 111 -2.02 -22.05 5.05
C SER A 111 -3.18 -22.94 5.53
N ASN A 112 -3.72 -22.66 6.72
CA ASN A 112 -4.89 -23.36 7.26
C ASN A 112 -6.18 -22.82 6.64
N LYS A 113 -7.30 -23.53 6.83
CA LYS A 113 -8.61 -23.07 6.38
C LYS A 113 -8.91 -21.65 6.92
N PRO A 114 -9.33 -20.69 6.07
CA PRO A 114 -9.66 -19.35 6.50
C PRO A 114 -10.84 -19.35 7.48
N GLN A 115 -10.75 -18.50 8.50
CA GLN A 115 -11.79 -18.29 9.50
C GLN A 115 -12.24 -16.83 9.47
N GLN A 116 -13.55 -16.62 9.45
CA GLN A 116 -14.14 -15.28 9.41
C GLN A 116 -13.74 -14.46 10.63
N GLY A 117 -13.46 -13.17 10.44
CA GLY A 117 -13.05 -12.23 11.47
C GLY A 117 -11.60 -12.37 11.95
N ARG A 118 -10.91 -13.46 11.60
CA ARG A 118 -9.53 -13.70 12.05
C ARG A 118 -8.53 -12.89 11.24
N ILE A 119 -7.52 -12.35 11.94
CA ILE A 119 -6.37 -11.69 11.33
C ILE A 119 -5.28 -12.73 11.09
N TYR A 120 -4.83 -12.78 9.85
CA TYR A 120 -3.72 -13.61 9.40
C TYR A 120 -2.52 -12.73 9.06
N TRP A 121 -1.35 -13.36 8.98
CA TRP A 121 -0.08 -12.70 8.76
C TRP A 121 0.76 -13.47 7.75
N MET A 122 1.66 -12.73 7.11
CA MET A 122 2.67 -13.25 6.20
C MET A 122 3.88 -12.32 6.20
N PHE A 123 5.07 -12.90 6.21
CA PHE A 123 6.31 -12.15 6.09
C PHE A 123 6.89 -12.25 4.68
N PHE A 124 7.43 -11.13 4.20
CA PHE A 124 8.29 -11.10 3.01
C PHE A 124 9.70 -10.71 3.44
N GLY A 125 10.71 -11.42 2.93
CA GLY A 125 12.10 -11.12 3.27
C GLY A 125 12.57 -9.85 2.56
N ASN A 126 13.11 -8.90 3.31
CA ASN A 126 13.65 -7.64 2.82
C ASN A 126 15.19 -7.62 2.91
N GLY A 127 15.81 -8.60 2.26
CA GLY A 127 17.27 -8.68 2.17
C GLY A 127 17.83 -7.45 1.48
N GLY A 128 18.76 -6.75 2.14
CA GLY A 128 19.40 -5.54 1.61
C GLY A 128 18.61 -4.25 1.79
N GLY A 129 17.51 -4.25 2.55
CA GLY A 129 16.81 -3.01 2.93
C GLY A 129 16.12 -2.30 1.77
N LEU A 130 15.69 -3.04 0.75
CA LEU A 130 15.08 -2.49 -0.47
C LEU A 130 13.76 -1.77 -0.17
N VAL A 131 12.89 -2.41 0.61
CA VAL A 131 11.62 -1.85 1.05
C VAL A 131 11.82 -1.10 2.36
N HIS A 132 11.20 0.06 2.48
CA HIS A 132 11.23 0.92 3.66
C HIS A 132 9.85 1.57 3.88
N PRO A 133 9.60 2.24 5.01
CA PRO A 133 8.38 3.02 5.19
C PRO A 133 8.20 4.02 4.03
N GLY A 134 6.98 4.12 3.51
CA GLY A 134 6.62 4.91 2.33
C GLY A 134 6.81 4.19 0.99
N SER A 135 7.49 3.04 0.92
CA SER A 135 7.59 2.28 -0.33
C SER A 135 6.21 1.83 -0.81
N LYS A 136 5.98 1.97 -2.12
CA LYS A 136 4.79 1.41 -2.79
C LYS A 136 5.09 0.01 -3.28
N ILE A 137 4.22 -0.93 -2.92
CA ILE A 137 4.42 -2.34 -3.24
C ILE A 137 3.17 -2.95 -3.87
N THR A 138 3.38 -4.08 -4.53
CA THR A 138 2.32 -4.94 -5.07
C THR A 138 2.43 -6.31 -4.42
N VAL A 139 1.36 -6.84 -3.82
CA VAL A 139 1.32 -8.20 -3.28
C VAL A 139 0.57 -9.13 -4.23
N ILE A 140 1.13 -10.30 -4.47
CA ILE A 140 0.55 -11.33 -5.35
C ILE A 140 0.50 -12.68 -4.62
N ILE A 141 -0.67 -13.33 -4.67
CA ILE A 141 -0.93 -14.66 -4.08
C ILE A 141 -1.81 -15.46 -5.04
N GLY A 142 -1.20 -16.27 -5.93
CA GLY A 142 -1.96 -16.88 -7.01
C GLY A 142 -2.60 -15.79 -7.88
N ASP A 143 -3.93 -15.80 -8.01
CA ASP A 143 -4.69 -14.79 -8.77
C ASP A 143 -4.98 -13.51 -7.98
N PHE A 144 -4.75 -13.53 -6.66
CA PHE A 144 -4.86 -12.32 -5.85
C PHE A 144 -3.74 -11.37 -6.20
N ARG A 145 -4.10 -10.14 -6.60
CA ARG A 145 -3.17 -9.04 -6.88
C ARG A 145 -3.73 -7.75 -6.28
N VAL A 146 -2.91 -7.09 -5.48
CA VAL A 146 -3.20 -5.76 -4.94
C VAL A 146 -1.99 -4.86 -5.15
N GLU A 147 -2.23 -3.70 -5.74
CA GLU A 147 -1.21 -2.73 -6.09
C GLU A 147 -1.32 -1.48 -5.21
N ASN A 148 -0.25 -0.69 -5.21
CA ASN A 148 -0.21 0.63 -4.57
C ASN A 148 -0.41 0.57 -3.06
N LEU A 149 -0.07 -0.56 -2.42
CA LEU A 149 -0.02 -0.62 -0.97
C LEU A 149 1.20 0.15 -0.48
N VAL A 150 1.02 0.99 0.52
CA VAL A 150 2.09 1.78 1.11
C VAL A 150 2.53 1.11 2.40
N VAL A 151 3.83 0.87 2.53
CA VAL A 151 4.42 0.35 3.77
C VAL A 151 4.43 1.47 4.82
N GLN A 152 3.90 1.18 6.00
CA GLN A 152 3.89 2.08 7.15
C GLN A 152 5.15 1.94 8.01
#